data_AF-A0A376JNK2-F1
#
_entry.id   AF-A0A376JNK2-F1
#
_cell.length_a   1.000
_cell.length_b   1.000
_cell.length_c   1.000
_cell.angle_alpha   90.00
_cell.angle_beta   90.00
_cell.angle_gamma   90.00
#
_symmetry.space_group_name_H-M   'P 1'
#
loop_
_entity.id
_entity.type
_entity.pdbx_description
1 polymer ?
#
loop_
_entity_poly.entity_id
_entity_poly.type
_entity_poly.pdbx_seq_one_letter_code
_entity_poly.pdbx_strand_id
1 'polypeptide(L)'
;MKYPTGVENHGGKLRIWFVYKGVRVRENLGVPDTAKNRRVAGELRASVCYAIKTGVFDYAKQFPSSRNLEKFGETRQDLTIKELAEKFLALKETEVAKTSLNTYRAVIKNILSIIGEKNLASSINKEKLLEVRKELLTGYQSPKSNYIVTQPGRSAVTVNNYMTNLK
;
A
#
# COMPACT_ATOMS: atom_id res chain seq x y z
N MET A 1 -20.25 17.12 -29.44
CA MET A 1 -20.53 16.50 -28.11
C MET A 1 -19.89 17.34 -27.02
N LYS A 2 -20.68 17.79 -26.02
CA LYS A 2 -20.20 18.67 -24.94
C LYS A 2 -19.75 17.82 -23.74
N TYR A 3 -18.55 18.06 -23.22
CA TYR A 3 -18.10 17.42 -21.97
C TYR A 3 -18.79 18.09 -20.77
N PRO A 4 -19.12 17.34 -19.71
CA PRO A 4 -19.52 17.93 -18.44
C PRO A 4 -18.43 18.85 -17.88
N THR A 5 -18.83 19.84 -17.09
CA THR A 5 -17.90 20.80 -16.48
C THR A 5 -16.82 20.08 -15.70
N GLY A 6 -15.56 20.38 -16.00
CA GLY A 6 -14.42 19.75 -15.32
C GLY A 6 -13.95 18.43 -15.93
N VAL A 7 -14.63 17.88 -16.95
CA VAL A 7 -14.24 16.62 -17.61
C VAL A 7 -13.55 16.91 -18.94
N GLU A 8 -12.45 16.23 -19.23
CA GLU A 8 -11.72 16.36 -20.49
C GLU A 8 -11.12 15.02 -20.96
N ASN A 9 -10.97 14.86 -22.26
CA ASN A 9 -10.26 13.72 -22.86
C ASN A 9 -8.76 14.00 -22.88
N HIS A 10 -7.96 13.01 -22.50
CA HIS A 10 -6.51 13.02 -22.58
C HIS A 10 -6.00 11.64 -23.01
N GLY A 11 -5.49 11.54 -24.24
CA GLY A 11 -4.95 10.29 -24.78
C GLY A 11 -5.98 9.16 -24.89
N GLY A 12 -7.25 9.50 -25.19
CA GLY A 12 -8.34 8.52 -25.30
C GLY A 12 -8.97 8.11 -23.96
N LYS A 13 -8.44 8.62 -22.85
CA LYS A 13 -8.97 8.41 -21.49
C LYS A 13 -9.53 9.70 -20.92
N LEU A 14 -10.47 9.58 -19.99
CA LEU A 14 -11.04 10.75 -19.31
C LEU A 14 -10.19 11.14 -18.10
N ARG A 15 -10.05 12.46 -17.91
CA ARG A 15 -9.54 13.06 -16.67
C ARG A 15 -10.49 14.15 -16.20
N ILE A 16 -10.44 14.46 -14.91
CA ILE A 16 -11.20 15.55 -14.31
C ILE A 16 -10.27 16.61 -13.74
N TRP A 17 -10.74 17.86 -13.74
CA TRP A 17 -10.05 18.95 -13.08
C TRP A 17 -10.94 19.65 -12.05
N PHE A 18 -10.31 20.03 -10.95
CA PHE A 18 -10.91 20.75 -9.84
C PHE A 18 -9.83 21.60 -9.13
N VAL A 19 -10.24 22.48 -8.23
CA VAL A 19 -9.33 23.27 -7.40
C VAL A 19 -9.26 22.63 -6.03
N TYR A 20 -8.05 22.38 -5.55
CA TYR A 20 -7.78 21.85 -4.22
C TYR A 20 -6.61 22.61 -3.60
N LYS A 21 -6.76 23.06 -2.35
CA LYS A 21 -5.78 23.91 -1.64
C LYS A 21 -5.28 25.09 -2.51
N GLY A 22 -6.19 25.75 -3.23
CA GLY A 22 -5.87 26.90 -4.09
C GLY A 22 -5.18 26.57 -5.43
N VAL A 23 -4.85 25.30 -5.69
CA VAL A 23 -4.17 24.86 -6.92
C VAL A 23 -5.13 24.09 -7.83
N ARG A 24 -5.05 24.34 -9.14
CA ARG A 24 -5.80 23.55 -10.13
C ARG A 24 -5.14 22.20 -10.33
N VAL A 25 -5.90 21.13 -10.08
CA VAL A 25 -5.47 19.74 -10.16
C VAL A 25 -6.14 19.05 -11.32
N ARG A 26 -5.42 18.13 -11.98
CA ARG A 26 -5.96 17.28 -13.04
C ARG A 26 -5.70 15.82 -12.67
N GLU A 27 -6.76 15.05 -12.46
CA GLU A 27 -6.72 13.64 -12.08
C GLU A 27 -7.22 12.75 -13.21
N ASN A 28 -6.42 11.75 -13.59
CA ASN A 28 -6.79 10.79 -14.63
C ASN A 28 -7.70 9.70 -14.05
N LEU A 29 -8.83 9.45 -14.68
CA LEU A 29 -9.78 8.42 -14.23
C LEU A 29 -9.47 7.03 -14.79
N GLY A 30 -8.58 6.94 -15.78
CA GLY A 30 -8.18 5.67 -16.40
C GLY A 30 -9.24 5.04 -17.32
N VAL A 31 -10.43 5.65 -17.42
CA VAL A 31 -11.55 5.13 -18.21
C VAL A 31 -11.54 5.66 -19.65
N PRO A 32 -11.95 4.85 -20.64
CA PRO A 32 -12.09 5.31 -22.02
C PRO A 32 -13.11 6.43 -22.17
N ASP A 33 -12.93 7.26 -23.18
CA ASP A 33 -13.87 8.33 -23.51
C ASP A 33 -15.15 7.82 -24.18
N THR A 34 -16.15 7.50 -23.34
CA THR A 34 -17.51 7.11 -23.77
C THR A 34 -18.54 8.03 -23.15
N ALA A 35 -19.73 8.16 -23.76
CA ALA A 35 -20.81 8.99 -23.22
C ALA A 35 -21.19 8.62 -21.77
N LYS A 36 -21.22 7.32 -21.46
CA LYS A 36 -21.45 6.79 -20.10
C LYS A 36 -20.35 7.26 -19.14
N ASN A 37 -19.09 7.09 -19.52
CA ASN A 37 -17.95 7.47 -18.67
C ASN A 37 -17.85 8.99 -18.49
N ARG A 38 -18.22 9.80 -19.49
CA ARG A 38 -18.30 11.26 -19.36
C ARG A 38 -19.29 11.67 -18.27
N ARG A 39 -20.48 11.06 -18.25
CA ARG A 39 -21.50 11.32 -17.23
C ARG A 39 -20.98 10.99 -15.84
N VAL A 40 -20.44 9.78 -15.66
CA VAL A 40 -19.86 9.32 -14.38
C VAL A 40 -18.71 10.24 -13.93
N ALA A 41 -17.84 10.65 -14.86
CA ALA A 41 -16.75 11.58 -14.57
C ALA A 41 -17.27 12.96 -14.09
N GLY A 42 -18.37 13.44 -14.67
CA GLY A 42 -19.03 14.68 -14.26
C GLY A 42 -19.63 14.58 -12.85
N GLU A 43 -20.32 13.48 -12.56
CA GLU A 43 -20.89 13.18 -11.24
C GLU A 43 -19.78 13.06 -10.17
N LEU A 44 -18.69 12.35 -10.48
CA LEU A 44 -17.51 12.25 -9.62
C LEU A 44 -16.90 13.62 -9.33
N ARG A 45 -16.68 14.44 -10.36
CA ARG A 45 -16.14 15.80 -10.19
C ARG A 45 -17.05 16.67 -9.32
N ALA A 46 -18.37 16.56 -9.49
CA ALA A 46 -19.33 17.28 -8.64
C ALA A 46 -19.23 16.85 -7.17
N SER A 47 -19.16 15.54 -6.91
CA SER A 47 -18.97 14.97 -5.58
C SER A 47 -17.67 15.46 -4.92
N VAL A 48 -16.55 15.44 -5.67
CA VAL A 48 -15.25 15.95 -5.20
C VAL A 48 -15.34 17.43 -4.84
N CYS A 49 -15.89 18.27 -5.73
CA CYS A 49 -16.04 19.70 -5.45
C CYS A 49 -16.91 19.97 -4.22
N TYR A 50 -17.98 19.20 -4.03
CA TYR A 50 -18.83 19.30 -2.84
C TYR A 50 -18.06 18.93 -1.58
N ALA A 51 -17.37 17.80 -1.56
CA ALA A 51 -16.56 17.36 -0.42
C ALA A 51 -15.47 18.39 -0.05
N ILE A 52 -14.84 19.02 -1.06
CA ILE A 52 -13.84 20.07 -0.82
C ILE A 52 -14.49 21.27 -0.16
N LYS A 53 -15.66 21.68 -0.64
CA LYS A 53 -16.41 22.83 -0.11
C LYS A 53 -16.88 22.59 1.33
N THR A 54 -17.24 21.36 1.68
CA THR A 54 -17.68 21.00 3.05
C THR A 54 -16.53 20.63 3.97
N GLY A 55 -15.27 20.65 3.49
CA GLY A 55 -14.08 20.36 4.29
C GLY A 55 -13.89 18.89 4.66
N VAL A 56 -14.65 17.97 4.06
CA VAL A 56 -14.58 16.52 4.33
C VAL A 56 -13.81 15.75 3.25
N PHE A 57 -13.19 16.46 2.31
CA PHE A 57 -12.48 15.83 1.21
C PHE A 57 -11.13 15.27 1.64
N ASP A 58 -11.03 13.95 1.64
CA ASP A 58 -9.79 13.20 1.79
C ASP A 58 -9.23 12.89 0.39
N TYR A 59 -8.18 13.62 0.01
CA TYR A 59 -7.53 13.49 -1.30
C TYR A 59 -6.88 12.10 -1.45
N ALA A 60 -6.19 11.63 -0.42
CA ALA A 60 -5.50 10.34 -0.41
C ALA A 60 -6.46 9.16 -0.58
N LYS A 61 -7.65 9.25 0.03
CA LYS A 61 -8.71 8.27 -0.13
C LYS A 61 -9.32 8.29 -1.53
N GLN A 62 -9.55 9.48 -2.08
CA GLN A 62 -10.21 9.62 -3.38
C GLN A 62 -9.28 9.27 -4.55
N PHE A 63 -8.01 9.62 -4.46
CA PHE A 63 -7.01 9.44 -5.52
C PHE A 63 -5.71 8.80 -4.96
N PRO A 64 -5.76 7.55 -4.47
CA PRO A 64 -4.63 6.90 -3.77
C PRO A 64 -3.39 6.69 -4.64
N SER A 65 -3.56 6.61 -5.96
CA SER A 65 -2.48 6.44 -6.93
C SER A 65 -2.03 7.76 -7.58
N SER A 66 -2.52 8.92 -7.09
CA SER A 66 -2.19 10.21 -7.68
C SER A 66 -0.75 10.63 -7.37
N ARG A 67 -0.07 11.20 -8.37
CA ARG A 67 1.23 11.87 -8.21
C ARG A 67 1.10 13.21 -7.48
N ASN A 68 -0.11 13.76 -7.33
CA ASN A 68 -0.34 15.01 -6.63
C ASN A 68 -0.40 14.84 -5.10
N LEU A 69 -0.40 13.60 -4.59
CA LEU A 69 -0.33 13.32 -3.14
C LEU A 69 0.91 13.97 -2.51
N GLU A 70 2.07 13.79 -3.12
CA GLU A 70 3.33 14.42 -2.70
C GLU A 70 3.24 15.96 -2.68
N LYS A 71 2.54 16.56 -3.64
CA LYS A 71 2.41 18.02 -3.75
C LYS A 71 1.55 18.62 -2.65
N PHE A 72 0.58 17.88 -2.14
CA PHE A 72 -0.36 18.38 -1.13
C PHE A 72 -0.01 17.97 0.29
N GLY A 73 1.13 17.27 0.48
CA GLY A 73 1.50 16.68 1.75
C GLY A 73 0.47 15.66 2.24
N GLU A 74 -0.35 15.13 1.33
CA GLU A 74 -1.36 14.12 1.62
C GLU A 74 -0.66 12.77 1.54
N THR A 75 -0.34 12.19 2.70
CA THR A 75 0.25 10.87 2.75
C THR A 75 -0.73 9.89 2.10
N ARG A 76 -0.24 8.99 1.23
CA ARG A 76 -1.03 7.83 0.81
C ARG A 76 -1.64 7.21 2.07
N GLN A 77 -2.84 6.64 1.97
CA GLN A 77 -3.36 5.74 3.00
C GLN A 77 -2.46 4.48 3.01
N ASP A 78 -1.24 4.67 3.48
CA ASP A 78 -0.20 3.68 3.53
C ASP A 78 -0.51 2.87 4.77
N LEU A 79 -1.07 1.68 4.53
CA LEU A 79 -1.12 0.65 5.55
C LEU A 79 0.29 0.46 6.09
N THR A 80 0.40 0.40 7.41
CA THR A 80 1.63 -0.10 8.02
C THR A 80 1.88 -1.52 7.55
N ILE A 81 3.14 -1.94 7.51
CA ILE A 81 3.50 -3.31 7.15
C ILE A 81 2.84 -4.32 8.10
N LYS A 82 2.58 -3.94 9.35
CA LYS A 82 1.82 -4.75 10.30
C LYS A 82 0.38 -4.96 9.83
N GLU A 83 -0.35 -3.88 9.54
CA GLU A 83 -1.75 -3.98 9.10
C GLU A 83 -1.87 -4.76 7.78
N LEU A 84 -0.89 -4.60 6.88
CA LEU A 84 -0.83 -5.37 5.64
C LEU A 84 -0.61 -6.87 5.92
N ALA A 85 0.29 -7.19 6.86
CA ALA A 85 0.57 -8.56 7.23
C ALA A 85 -0.59 -9.25 7.94
N GLU A 86 -1.32 -8.54 8.80
CA GLU A 86 -2.54 -9.04 9.45
C GLU A 86 -3.64 -9.35 8.44
N LYS A 87 -3.84 -8.48 7.44
CA LYS A 87 -4.77 -8.73 6.33
C LYS A 87 -4.36 -9.96 5.51
N PHE A 88 -3.07 -10.11 5.20
CA PHE A 88 -2.56 -11.29 4.50
C PHE A 88 -2.83 -12.59 5.28
N LEU A 89 -2.58 -12.58 6.60
CA LEU A 89 -2.83 -13.74 7.45
C LEU A 89 -4.32 -14.10 7.52
N ALA A 90 -5.22 -13.11 7.60
CA ALA A 90 -6.67 -13.33 7.60
C ALA A 90 -7.15 -13.95 6.28
N LEU A 91 -6.58 -13.54 5.14
CA LEU A 91 -6.90 -14.13 3.84
C LEU A 91 -6.36 -15.56 3.73
N LYS A 92 -5.17 -15.84 4.25
CA LYS A 92 -4.57 -17.18 4.20
C LYS A 92 -5.19 -18.18 5.16
N GLU A 93 -5.87 -17.73 6.20
CA GLU A 93 -6.50 -18.60 7.21
C GLU A 93 -7.53 -19.57 6.62
N THR A 94 -8.23 -19.17 5.56
CA THR A 94 -9.20 -20.03 4.86
C THR A 94 -8.57 -20.96 3.82
N GLU A 95 -7.37 -20.63 3.34
CA GLU A 95 -6.69 -21.35 2.25
C GLU A 95 -5.71 -22.42 2.75
N VAL A 96 -5.18 -22.29 3.97
CA VAL A 96 -4.07 -23.13 4.44
C VAL A 96 -4.37 -23.83 5.76
N ALA A 97 -3.70 -24.97 5.96
CA ALA A 97 -3.76 -25.68 7.23
C ALA A 97 -3.22 -24.81 8.39
N LYS A 98 -3.73 -25.05 9.60
CA LYS A 98 -3.36 -24.34 10.83
C LYS A 98 -1.84 -24.32 11.09
N THR A 99 -1.14 -25.40 10.75
CA THR A 99 0.33 -25.52 10.88
C THR A 99 1.07 -24.55 9.94
N SER A 100 0.64 -24.46 8.69
CA SER A 100 1.18 -23.51 7.71
C SER A 100 0.89 -22.07 8.12
N LEU A 101 -0.31 -21.79 8.61
CA LEU A 101 -0.69 -20.46 9.10
C LEU A 101 0.18 -20.03 10.30
N ASN A 102 0.45 -20.93 11.23
CA ASN A 102 1.36 -20.68 12.35
C ASN A 102 2.79 -20.41 11.88
N THR A 103 3.22 -21.08 10.80
CA THR A 103 4.52 -20.81 10.18
C THR A 103 4.57 -19.40 9.58
N TYR A 104 3.55 -18.98 8.83
CA TYR A 104 3.44 -17.62 8.32
C TYR A 104 3.46 -16.58 9.44
N ARG A 105 2.68 -16.79 10.51
CA ARG A 105 2.67 -15.90 11.68
C ARG A 105 4.06 -15.75 12.30
N ALA A 106 4.80 -16.84 12.45
CA ALA A 106 6.15 -16.82 13.01
C ALA A 106 7.14 -16.08 12.08
N VAL A 107 7.10 -16.35 10.77
CA VAL A 107 7.95 -15.69 9.77
C VAL A 107 7.69 -14.18 9.74
N ILE A 108 6.42 -13.80 9.62
CA ILE A 108 5.98 -12.39 9.61
C ILE A 108 6.42 -11.67 10.88
N LYS A 109 6.24 -12.27 12.06
CA LYS A 109 6.66 -11.68 13.33
C LYS A 109 8.17 -11.37 13.35
N ASN A 110 9.00 -12.31 12.88
CA ASN A 110 10.45 -12.10 12.80
C ASN A 110 10.83 -10.99 11.81
N ILE A 111 10.11 -10.89 10.69
CA ILE A 111 10.37 -9.83 9.71
C ILE A 111 9.94 -8.46 10.26
N LEU A 112 8.77 -8.40 10.89
CA LEU A 112 8.26 -7.18 11.51
C LEU A 112 9.17 -6.68 12.64
N SER A 113 9.83 -7.56 13.40
CA SER A 113 10.81 -7.14 14.40
C SER A 113 12.07 -6.51 13.81
N ILE A 114 12.43 -6.84 12.56
CA ILE A 114 13.59 -6.27 11.85
C ILE A 114 13.20 -4.98 11.13
N ILE A 115 12.09 -5.01 10.38
CA ILE A 115 11.63 -3.87 9.60
C ILE A 115 11.07 -2.78 10.51
N GLY A 116 10.36 -3.13 11.58
CA GLY A 116 9.58 -2.23 12.41
C GLY A 116 8.11 -2.21 12.00
N GLU A 117 7.22 -2.55 12.94
CA GLU A 117 5.78 -2.72 12.70
C GLU A 117 5.07 -1.46 12.16
N LYS A 118 5.53 -0.28 12.58
CA LYS A 118 4.91 1.01 12.24
C LYS A 118 5.38 1.59 10.91
N ASN A 119 6.33 0.94 10.25
CA ASN A 119 6.78 1.40 8.95
C ASN A 119 5.69 1.19 7.90
N LEU A 120 5.59 2.16 7.00
CA LEU A 120 4.63 2.13 5.91
C LEU A 120 5.00 1.01 4.92
N ALA A 121 4.02 0.25 4.44
CA ALA A 121 4.29 -0.78 3.44
C ALA A 121 4.89 -0.19 2.15
N SER A 122 4.54 1.06 1.83
CA SER A 122 5.07 1.81 0.69
C SER A 122 6.57 2.15 0.80
N SER A 123 7.12 2.21 2.02
CA SER A 123 8.54 2.51 2.23
C SER A 123 9.45 1.29 2.06
N ILE A 124 8.87 0.10 1.89
CA ILE A 124 9.61 -1.15 1.74
C ILE A 124 10.09 -1.28 0.29
N ASN A 125 11.33 -0.89 0.07
CA ASN A 125 12.01 -1.00 -1.21
C ASN A 125 12.97 -2.21 -1.24
N LYS A 126 13.61 -2.44 -2.39
CA LYS A 126 14.55 -3.56 -2.58
C LYS A 126 15.74 -3.51 -1.62
N GLU A 127 16.24 -2.32 -1.31
CA GLU A 127 17.33 -2.12 -0.35
C GLU A 127 16.91 -2.57 1.05
N LYS A 128 15.70 -2.19 1.49
CA LYS A 128 15.13 -2.63 2.76
C LYS A 128 15.00 -4.14 2.86
N LEU A 129 14.63 -4.81 1.76
CA LEU A 129 14.58 -6.28 1.70
C LEU A 129 15.98 -6.90 1.80
N LEU A 130 17.02 -6.25 1.29
CA LEU A 130 18.41 -6.71 1.43
C LEU A 130 18.93 -6.52 2.86
N GLU A 131 18.57 -5.41 3.53
CA GLU A 131 18.84 -5.20 4.95
C GLU A 131 18.22 -6.32 5.80
N VAL A 132 16.94 -6.64 5.56
CA VAL A 132 16.25 -7.73 6.25
C VAL A 132 16.95 -9.06 6.03
N ARG A 133 17.34 -9.35 4.79
CA ARG A 133 18.08 -10.58 4.46
C ARG A 133 19.41 -10.63 5.20
N LYS A 134 20.16 -9.52 5.25
CA LYS A 134 21.43 -9.43 5.99
C LYS A 134 21.20 -9.70 7.47
N GLU A 135 20.22 -9.03 8.09
CA GLU A 135 19.91 -9.20 9.50
C GLU A 135 19.44 -10.63 9.83
N LEU A 136 18.71 -11.29 8.93
CA LEU A 136 18.34 -12.69 9.12
C LEU A 136 19.54 -13.65 9.05
N LEU A 137 20.56 -13.33 8.24
CA LEU A 137 21.78 -14.13 8.07
C LEU A 137 22.80 -13.90 9.18
N THR A 138 22.89 -12.69 9.74
CA THR A 138 23.96 -12.30 10.67
C THR A 138 23.49 -11.94 12.07
N GLY A 139 22.21 -11.62 12.24
CA GLY A 139 21.62 -11.16 13.51
C GLY A 139 21.21 -12.31 14.43
N TYR A 140 20.97 -11.99 15.71
CA TYR A 140 20.52 -12.98 16.69
C TYR A 140 19.06 -13.38 16.46
N GLN A 141 18.76 -14.66 16.67
CA GLN A 141 17.40 -15.16 16.61
C GLN A 141 16.71 -14.92 17.95
N SER A 142 15.41 -14.63 17.96
CA SER A 142 14.62 -14.69 19.20
C SER A 142 14.31 -16.15 19.53
N PRO A 143 14.86 -16.72 20.62
CA PRO A 143 14.59 -18.10 20.96
C PRO A 143 13.13 -18.29 21.40
N LYS A 144 12.64 -19.53 21.25
CA LYS A 144 11.45 -19.97 21.98
C LYS A 144 11.79 -20.09 23.46
N SER A 145 10.77 -20.01 24.32
CA SER A 145 10.92 -20.32 25.75
C SER A 145 11.66 -21.66 25.90
N ASN A 146 12.71 -21.67 26.72
CA ASN A 146 13.65 -22.79 26.96
C ASN A 146 14.72 -23.09 25.88
N TYR A 147 14.90 -22.25 24.86
CA TYR A 147 16.01 -22.39 23.92
C TYR A 147 17.05 -21.29 24.12
N ILE A 148 18.33 -21.67 24.12
CA ILE A 148 19.46 -20.72 24.16
C ILE A 148 20.03 -20.62 22.74
N VAL A 149 20.06 -19.41 22.20
CA VAL A 149 20.72 -19.15 20.91
C VAL A 149 22.21 -18.95 21.18
N THR A 150 23.02 -19.92 20.79
CA THR A 150 24.47 -19.91 21.02
C THR A 150 25.26 -19.26 19.90
N GLN A 151 24.69 -19.15 18.70
CA GLN A 151 25.35 -18.59 17.52
C GLN A 151 24.42 -17.60 16.78
N PRO A 152 24.93 -16.46 16.31
CA PRO A 152 24.16 -15.53 15.51
C PRO A 152 23.88 -16.10 14.10
N GLY A 153 22.81 -15.62 13.48
CA GLY A 153 22.46 -15.95 12.09
C GLY A 153 21.55 -17.18 11.92
N ARG A 154 20.83 -17.21 10.80
CA ARG A 154 19.99 -18.34 10.35
C ARG A 154 20.63 -19.00 9.12
N SER A 155 20.32 -20.28 8.89
CA SER A 155 20.78 -20.98 7.68
C SER A 155 20.28 -20.28 6.41
N ALA A 156 21.07 -20.30 5.33
CA ALA A 156 20.69 -19.70 4.06
C ALA A 156 19.35 -20.25 3.51
N VAL A 157 19.06 -21.54 3.77
CA VAL A 157 17.79 -22.18 3.40
C VAL A 157 16.63 -21.55 4.15
N THR A 158 16.77 -21.36 5.47
CA THR A 158 15.75 -20.70 6.30
C THR A 158 15.51 -19.27 5.85
N VAL A 159 16.57 -18.51 5.56
CA VAL A 159 16.45 -17.13 5.08
C VAL A 159 15.75 -17.08 3.72
N ASN A 160 16.09 -17.98 2.80
CA ASN A 160 15.40 -18.06 1.50
C ASN A 160 13.91 -18.34 1.66
N ASN A 161 13.53 -19.25 2.56
CA ASN A 161 12.12 -19.50 2.86
C ASN A 161 11.42 -18.23 3.38
N TYR A 162 12.06 -17.45 4.24
CA TYR A 162 11.49 -16.19 4.74
C TYR A 162 11.30 -15.18 3.61
N MET A 163 12.30 -15.03 2.74
CA MET A 163 12.25 -14.09 1.61
C MET A 163 11.23 -14.49 0.54
N THR A 164 10.96 -15.78 0.36
CA THR A 164 9.92 -16.25 -0.58
C THR A 164 8.51 -15.89 -0.08
N ASN A 165 8.29 -15.89 1.24
CA ASN A 165 7.00 -15.51 1.83
C ASN A 165 6.73 -13.99 1.81
N LEU A 166 7.71 -13.18 1.42
CA LEU A 166 7.61 -11.72 1.32
C LEU A 166 7.30 -11.20 -0.09
N LYS A 167 7.36 -12.07 -1.11
CA LYS A 167 7.06 -11.73 -2.51
C LYS A 167 5.57 -11.81 -2.77
#